data_AF-A0A436WZV1-F1
#
_entry.id   AF-A0A436WZV1-F1
#
_cell.length_a   1.000
_cell.length_b   1.000
_cell.length_c   1.000
_cell.angle_alpha   90.00
_cell.angle_beta   90.00
_cell.angle_gamma   90.00
#
_symmetry.space_group_name_H-M   'P 1'
#
loop_
_entity.id
_entity.type
_entity.pdbx_description
1 polymer ?
#
loop_
_entity_poly.entity_id
_entity_poly.type
_entity_poly.pdbx_seq_one_letter_code
_entity_poly.pdbx_strand_id
1 'polypeptide(L)'
;MSKPIARQKMTPGMTVLLGMPGHSMPGEWWLGSVVWADGNEMLVEQQGLAGAGQPYKHLTDVSYVRAIGTIAELGEIQRRCREDLKPLIDAVTAAGEALRAARDAVYARLDEIAAAEPMRDAGGGI
;
A
#
# COMPACT_ATOMS: atom_id res chain seq x y z
N MET A 1 17.13 -11.42 11.96
CA MET A 1 16.33 -10.32 12.54
C MET A 1 17.02 -9.00 12.22
N SER A 2 16.58 -8.31 11.16
CA SER A 2 17.16 -7.01 10.76
C SER A 2 16.89 -5.99 11.85
N LYS A 3 17.90 -5.21 12.24
CA LYS A 3 17.74 -4.08 13.15
C LYS A 3 16.64 -3.18 12.59
N PRO A 4 15.56 -2.89 13.33
CA PRO A 4 14.52 -2.02 12.82
C PRO A 4 15.13 -0.63 12.59
N ILE A 5 14.76 -0.01 11.48
CA ILE A 5 15.06 1.40 11.15
C ILE A 5 14.58 2.34 12.28
N ALA A 6 13.70 1.84 13.16
CA ALA A 6 13.20 2.41 14.40
C ALA A 6 14.23 2.95 15.41
N ARG A 7 15.54 2.98 15.09
CA ARG A 7 16.55 3.64 15.93
C ARG A 7 17.08 4.96 15.38
N GLN A 8 16.83 5.28 14.11
CA GLN A 8 17.19 6.60 13.59
C GLN A 8 16.10 7.60 13.95
N LYS A 9 16.47 8.72 14.57
CA LYS A 9 15.53 9.81 14.84
C LYS A 9 15.13 10.44 13.51
N MET A 10 13.83 10.42 13.19
CA MET A 10 13.32 11.10 12.00
C MET A 10 13.47 12.61 12.21
N THR A 11 14.04 13.30 11.23
CA THR A 11 14.16 14.76 11.25
C THR A 11 13.59 15.35 9.96
N PRO A 12 13.01 16.57 10.03
CA PRO A 12 12.57 17.28 8.83
C PRO A 12 13.67 17.36 7.76
N GLY A 13 13.28 17.21 6.49
CA GLY A 13 14.18 17.20 5.33
C GLY A 13 14.79 15.85 4.97
N MET A 14 14.65 14.81 5.80
CA MET A 14 15.07 13.46 5.45
C MET A 14 14.21 12.89 4.31
N THR A 15 14.85 12.31 3.31
CA THR A 15 14.17 11.50 2.30
C THR A 15 14.04 10.06 2.78
N VAL A 16 12.82 9.52 2.67
CA VAL A 16 12.45 8.21 3.16
C VAL A 16 11.77 7.39 2.06
N LEU A 17 12.00 6.09 2.08
CA LEU A 17 11.24 5.11 1.31
C LEU A 17 10.19 4.50 2.23
N LEU A 18 8.94 4.49 1.78
CA LEU A 18 7.78 4.16 2.59
C LEU A 18 7.01 2.98 2.03
N GLY A 19 6.48 2.16 2.93
CA GLY A 19 5.58 1.06 2.59
C GLY A 19 4.77 0.65 3.82
N MET A 20 3.47 0.42 3.65
CA MET A 20 2.59 -0.10 4.68
C MET A 20 2.98 -1.53 5.11
N PRO A 21 3.30 -1.77 6.40
CA PRO A 21 3.60 -3.12 6.92
C PRO A 21 2.47 -4.11 6.65
N GLY A 22 2.84 -5.31 6.17
CA GLY A 22 1.89 -6.39 5.88
C GLY A 22 1.00 -6.17 4.66
N HIS A 23 1.08 -5.01 4.00
CA HIS A 23 0.22 -4.67 2.87
C HIS A 23 1.04 -4.37 1.61
N SER A 24 1.95 -3.38 1.68
CA SER A 24 2.69 -2.96 0.50
C SER A 24 3.90 -3.86 0.23
N MET A 25 4.00 -4.38 -0.98
CA MET A 25 5.17 -5.07 -1.50
C MET A 25 6.24 -4.07 -1.97
N PRO A 26 7.52 -4.49 -2.12
CA PRO A 26 8.60 -3.59 -2.53
C PRO A 26 8.32 -2.74 -3.77
N GLY A 27 7.64 -3.29 -4.77
CA GLY A 27 7.26 -2.56 -6.00
C GLY A 27 6.23 -1.44 -5.78
N GLU A 28 5.54 -1.44 -4.64
CA GLU A 28 4.49 -0.49 -4.28
C GLU A 28 4.98 0.57 -3.30
N TRP A 29 6.23 0.49 -2.84
CA TRP A 29 6.82 1.49 -1.96
C TRP A 29 6.98 2.84 -2.66
N TRP A 30 6.90 3.92 -1.90
CA TRP A 30 6.92 5.28 -2.42
C TRP A 30 7.95 6.16 -1.69
N LEU A 31 8.40 7.22 -2.37
CA LEU A 31 9.33 8.20 -1.81
C LEU A 31 8.56 9.31 -1.11
N GLY A 32 9.14 9.81 -0.02
CA GLY A 32 8.65 11.00 0.64
C GLY A 32 9.74 11.77 1.36
N SER A 33 9.44 13.02 1.68
CA SER A 33 10.28 13.90 2.50
C SER A 33 9.61 14.12 3.85
N VAL A 34 10.34 13.89 4.94
CA VAL A 34 9.85 14.15 6.29
C VAL A 34 9.68 15.65 6.50
N VAL A 35 8.48 16.07 6.89
CA VAL A 35 8.16 17.46 7.24
C VAL A 35 8.21 17.66 8.75
N TRP A 36 7.77 16.66 9.51
CA TRP A 36 7.74 16.64 10.98
C TRP A 36 7.70 15.19 11.48
N ALA A 37 8.21 14.94 12.69
CA ALA A 37 8.08 13.65 13.36
C ALA A 37 8.19 13.81 14.89
N ASP A 38 7.45 12.99 15.64
CA ASP A 38 7.52 12.92 17.11
C ASP A 38 8.14 11.61 17.64
N GLY A 39 8.41 10.65 16.75
CA GLY A 39 8.96 9.33 17.07
C GLY A 39 7.93 8.20 16.99
N ASN A 40 6.64 8.50 16.93
CA ASN A 40 5.57 7.54 16.65
C ASN A 40 4.96 7.80 15.27
N GLU A 41 4.70 9.07 14.98
CA GLU A 41 4.13 9.53 13.72
C GLU A 41 5.10 10.47 13.01
N MET A 42 4.89 10.61 11.71
CA MET A 42 5.58 11.56 10.86
C MET A 42 4.63 12.15 9.83
N LEU A 43 4.74 13.45 9.63
CA LEU A 43 4.14 14.13 8.50
C LEU A 43 5.11 14.01 7.33
N VAL A 44 4.67 13.39 6.24
CA VAL A 44 5.48 13.19 5.04
C VAL A 44 4.85 13.92 3.87
N GLU A 45 5.68 14.63 3.12
CA GLU A 45 5.34 15.11 1.78
C GLU A 45 5.72 14.02 0.77
N GLN A 46 4.71 13.35 0.21
CA GLN A 46 4.95 12.28 -0.76
C GLN A 46 5.25 12.87 -2.13
N GLN A 47 6.30 12.35 -2.76
CA GLN A 47 6.58 12.61 -4.17
C GLN A 47 5.65 11.71 -4.99
N GLY A 48 4.84 12.33 -5.86
CA GLY A 48 3.58 11.77 -6.37
C GLY A 48 3.59 10.33 -6.87
N LEU A 49 2.43 9.69 -6.83
CA LEU A 49 2.18 8.43 -7.54
C LEU A 49 2.18 8.71 -9.05
N ALA A 50 3.08 8.07 -9.79
CA ALA A 50 3.07 8.05 -11.26
C ALA A 50 2.93 9.43 -11.95
N GLY A 51 3.58 10.48 -11.44
CA GLY A 51 3.58 11.80 -12.09
C GLY A 51 2.26 12.58 -11.97
N ALA A 52 1.31 12.15 -11.14
CA ALA A 52 0.06 12.88 -10.91
C ALA A 52 0.24 14.06 -9.94
N GLY A 53 0.74 15.18 -10.50
CA GLY A 53 0.20 16.52 -10.27
C GLY A 53 0.66 17.33 -9.07
N GLN A 54 0.54 16.83 -7.83
CA GLN A 54 0.82 17.65 -6.65
C GLN A 54 1.45 16.84 -5.51
N PRO A 55 2.54 17.34 -4.88
CA PRO A 55 3.01 16.76 -3.63
C PRO A 55 1.91 16.90 -2.58
N TYR A 56 1.52 15.79 -1.97
CA TYR A 56 0.50 15.77 -0.93
C TYR A 56 1.14 15.36 0.40
N LYS A 57 0.71 16.04 1.47
CA LYS A 57 1.17 15.77 2.83
C LYS A 57 0.19 14.84 3.52
N HIS A 58 0.71 13.83 4.19
CA HIS A 58 -0.10 12.94 5.01
C HIS A 58 0.65 12.55 6.28
N LEU A 59 -0.11 12.36 7.35
CA LEU A 59 0.40 11.80 8.60
C LEU A 59 0.45 10.28 8.46
N THR A 60 1.54 9.67 8.91
CA THR A 60 1.70 8.22 8.87
C THR A 60 2.58 7.75 10.04
N ASP A 61 2.46 6.48 10.39
CA ASP A 61 3.25 5.86 11.45
C ASP A 61 4.69 5.60 10.99
N VAL A 62 5.66 5.79 11.89
CA VAL A 62 7.09 5.59 11.58
C VAL A 62 7.42 4.15 11.14
N SER A 63 6.57 3.17 11.45
CA SER A 63 6.71 1.78 10.98
C SER A 63 6.57 1.63 9.47
N TYR A 64 6.08 2.65 8.77
CA TYR A 64 5.99 2.68 7.32
C TYR A 64 7.37 2.92 6.69
N VAL A 65 8.37 3.41 7.45
CA VAL A 65 9.72 3.61 6.92
C VAL A 65 10.39 2.28 6.58
N ARG A 66 10.86 2.17 5.35
CA ARG A 66 11.59 1.01 4.79
C ARG A 66 13.06 1.28 4.56
N ALA A 67 13.44 2.53 4.32
CA ALA A 67 14.81 2.99 4.26
C ALA A 67 14.87 4.52 4.33
N ILE A 68 16.06 5.04 4.63
CA ILE A 68 16.38 6.48 4.69
C ILE A 68 17.67 6.68 3.92
N GLY A 69 17.72 7.69 3.06
CA GLY A 69 18.89 7.93 2.21
C GLY A 69 18.57 8.88 1.07
N THR A 70 19.48 8.98 0.11
CA THR A 70 19.27 9.72 -1.13
C THR A 70 18.28 8.99 -2.05
N ILE A 71 17.62 9.73 -2.96
CA ILE A 71 16.67 9.15 -3.93
C ILE A 71 17.30 7.98 -4.71
N ALA A 72 18.58 8.09 -5.09
CA ALA A 72 19.30 7.05 -5.82
C ALA A 72 19.48 5.77 -4.96
N GLU A 73 19.92 5.92 -3.71
CA GLU A 73 20.08 4.79 -2.78
C GLU A 73 18.75 4.10 -2.49
N LEU A 74 17.69 4.89 -2.28
CA LEU A 74 16.36 4.37 -2.00
C LEU A 74 15.76 3.63 -3.20
N GLY A 75 15.95 4.15 -4.42
CA GLY A 75 15.55 3.47 -5.65
C GLY A 75 16.28 2.14 -5.83
N GLU A 76 17.58 2.09 -5.50
CA GLU A 76 18.35 0.85 -5.56
C GLU A 76 17.91 -0.18 -4.50
N ILE A 77 17.63 0.26 -3.28
CA ILE A 77 17.05 -0.60 -2.23
C ILE A 77 15.72 -1.19 -2.71
N GLN A 78 14.82 -0.36 -3.24
CA GLN A 78 13.53 -0.81 -3.76
C GLN A 78 13.71 -1.86 -4.86
N ARG A 79 14.60 -1.57 -5.83
CA ARG A 79 14.88 -2.46 -6.96
C ARG A 79 15.39 -3.83 -6.48
N ARG A 80 16.40 -3.84 -5.61
CA ARG A 80 16.97 -5.07 -5.05
C ARG A 80 15.96 -5.86 -4.26
N CYS A 81 15.19 -5.22 -3.37
CA CYS A 81 14.15 -5.92 -2.62
C CYS A 81 13.09 -6.56 -3.52
N ARG A 82 12.70 -5.88 -4.61
CA ARG A 82 11.76 -6.43 -5.60
C ARG A 82 12.34 -7.64 -6.34
N GLU A 83 13.63 -7.61 -6.68
CA GLU A 83 14.30 -8.71 -7.38
C GLU A 83 14.53 -9.91 -6.46
N ASP A 84 15.14 -9.66 -5.29
CA ASP A 84 15.50 -10.70 -4.31
C ASP A 84 14.26 -11.42 -3.75
N LEU A 85 13.15 -10.70 -3.61
CA LEU A 85 11.89 -11.23 -3.09
C LEU A 85 10.90 -11.62 -4.19
N LYS A 86 11.30 -11.59 -5.47
CA LYS A 86 10.41 -11.88 -6.60
C LYS A 86 9.63 -13.21 -6.43
N PRO A 87 10.24 -14.34 -6.02
CA PRO A 87 9.49 -15.58 -5.83
C PRO A 87 8.38 -15.47 -4.77
N LEU A 88 8.61 -14.70 -3.71
CA LEU A 88 7.61 -14.48 -2.66
C LEU A 88 6.50 -13.52 -3.12
N ILE A 89 6.87 -12.47 -3.84
CA ILE A 89 5.93 -11.51 -4.45
C ILE A 89 5.02 -12.22 -5.45
N ASP A 90 5.58 -13.08 -6.29
CA ASP A 90 4.83 -13.86 -7.28
C ASP A 90 3.86 -14.83 -6.56
N ALA A 91 4.29 -15.47 -5.46
CA ALA A 91 3.43 -16.35 -4.67
C ALA A 91 2.25 -15.60 -4.01
N VAL A 92 2.50 -14.42 -3.44
CA VAL A 92 1.45 -13.56 -2.86
C VAL A 92 0.48 -13.10 -3.95
N THR A 93 1.00 -12.69 -5.11
CA THR A 93 0.18 -12.28 -6.26
C THR A 93 -0.74 -13.40 -6.71
N ALA A 94 -0.20 -14.60 -6.92
CA ALA A 94 -0.99 -15.76 -7.32
C ALA A 94 -2.08 -16.13 -6.29
N ALA A 95 -1.76 -16.07 -4.99
CA ALA A 95 -2.75 -16.27 -3.94
C ALA A 95 -3.84 -15.19 -3.94
N GLY A 96 -3.47 -13.94 -4.21
CA GLY A 96 -4.41 -12.82 -4.37
C GLY A 96 -5.35 -12.99 -5.55
N GLU A 97 -4.84 -13.46 -6.69
CA GLU A 97 -5.64 -13.79 -7.87
C GLU A 97 -6.63 -14.93 -7.60
N ALA A 98 -6.19 -15.98 -6.91
CA ALA A 98 -7.07 -17.09 -6.52
C ALA A 98 -8.18 -16.63 -5.57
N LEU A 99 -7.86 -15.80 -4.58
CA LEU A 99 -8.84 -15.21 -3.67
C LEU A 99 -9.83 -14.31 -4.42
N ARG A 100 -9.35 -13.52 -5.39
CA ARG A 100 -10.20 -12.68 -6.23
C ARG A 100 -11.18 -13.53 -7.04
N ALA A 101 -10.71 -14.58 -7.71
CA ALA A 101 -11.56 -15.49 -8.46
C ALA A 101 -12.63 -16.15 -7.56
N ALA A 102 -12.27 -16.54 -6.33
CA ALA A 102 -13.23 -17.07 -5.36
C ALA A 102 -14.30 -16.03 -4.96
N ARG A 103 -13.92 -14.76 -4.77
CA ARG A 103 -14.87 -13.67 -4.50
C ARG A 103 -15.78 -13.42 -5.70
N ASP A 104 -15.25 -13.41 -6.91
CA ASP A 104 -16.03 -13.23 -8.13
C ASP A 104 -17.08 -14.34 -8.27
N ALA A 105 -16.73 -15.59 -7.94
CA ALA A 105 -17.69 -16.69 -7.91
C ALA A 105 -18.79 -16.51 -6.85
N VAL A 106 -18.47 -15.98 -5.67
CA VAL A 106 -19.49 -15.63 -4.66
C VAL A 106 -20.45 -14.57 -5.19
N TYR A 107 -19.94 -13.50 -5.80
CA TYR A 107 -20.78 -12.45 -6.37
C TYR A 107 -21.64 -12.94 -7.52
N ALA A 108 -21.10 -13.76 -8.42
CA ALA A 108 -21.89 -14.38 -9.48
C ALA A 108 -23.08 -15.19 -8.92
N ARG A 109 -22.87 -15.94 -7.83
CA ARG A 109 -23.96 -16.67 -7.15
C ARG A 109 -24.95 -15.75 -6.46
N LEU A 110 -24.51 -14.62 -5.90
CA LEU A 110 -25.40 -13.61 -5.33
C LEU A 110 -26.30 -13.00 -6.42
N ASP A 111 -25.72 -12.68 -7.58
CA ASP A 111 -26.47 -12.11 -8.71
C ASP A 111 -27.51 -13.10 -9.25
N GLU A 112 -27.17 -14.39 -9.34
CA GLU A 112 -28.13 -15.44 -9.72
C GLU A 112 -29.28 -15.57 -8.72
N ILE A 113 -29.01 -15.51 -7.42
CA ILE A 113 -30.04 -15.54 -6.37
C ILE A 113 -30.95 -14.31 -6.50
N ALA A 114 -30.36 -13.11 -6.62
CA ALA A 114 -31.10 -11.87 -6.76
C ALA A 114 -31.98 -11.84 -8.03
N ALA A 115 -31.50 -12.41 -9.13
CA ALA A 115 -32.27 -12.52 -10.37
C ALA A 115 -33.39 -13.58 -10.29
N ALA A 116 -33.26 -14.58 -9.42
CA ALA A 116 -34.25 -15.63 -9.22
C ALA A 116 -35.35 -15.24 -8.21
N GLU A 117 -35.10 -14.26 -7.35
CA GLU A 117 -36.17 -13.67 -6.55
C GLU A 117 -37.12 -12.91 -7.47
N PRO A 118 -38.43 -13.24 -7.49
CA PRO A 118 -39.38 -12.40 -8.17
C PRO A 118 -39.26 -11.02 -7.52
N MET A 119 -38.96 -9.99 -8.33
CA MET A 119 -39.10 -8.60 -7.90
C MET A 119 -40.46 -8.53 -7.21
N ARG A 120 -40.48 -8.37 -5.89
CA ARG A 120 -41.72 -7.98 -5.22
C ARG A 120 -42.10 -6.70 -5.93
N ASP A 121 -43.20 -6.74 -6.68
CA ASP A 121 -43.89 -5.52 -7.03
C ASP A 121 -43.93 -4.74 -5.71
N ALA A 122 -43.25 -3.60 -5.68
CA ALA A 122 -43.54 -2.56 -4.72
C ALA A 122 -44.96 -2.07 -5.09
N GLY A 123 -45.94 -2.94 -4.83
CA GLY A 123 -47.31 -2.77 -5.22
C GLY A 123 -47.92 -1.77 -4.27
N GLY A 124 -48.22 -0.59 -4.83
CA GLY A 124 -49.41 0.18 -4.54
C GLY A 124 -49.49 0.83 -3.15
N GLY A 125 -49.32 2.15 -3.13
CA GLY A 125 -49.71 2.96 -1.98
C GLY A 125 -49.44 4.45 -2.16
N ILE A 126 -50.17 5.10 -3.08
CA ILE A 126 -50.68 6.47 -2.86
C ILE A 126 -52.19 6.41 -3.06
#